data_AF-A0A0N0C3Z6-F1
#
_entry.id   AF-A0A0N0C3Z6-F1
#
_cell.length_a   1.000
_cell.length_b   1.000
_cell.length_c   1.000
_cell.angle_alpha   90.00
_cell.angle_beta   90.00
_cell.angle_gamma   90.00
#
_symmetry.space_group_name_H-M   'P 1'
#
loop_
_entity.id
_entity.type
_entity.pdbx_description
1 polymer ?
#
loop_
_entity_poly.entity_id
_entity_poly.type
_entity_poly.pdbx_seq_one_letter_code
_entity_poly.pdbx_strand_id
1 'polypeptide(L)'
;MFSNFKESFKKSDGHIIPKEIVESLNKRLPDGLIYKRVAKDLVFAVPSEGREMQMSANIKIPESLKIYKPEQLFEILYRTQTELKIDKNVPVKINGIEIALDEAALAPLITSKNTEFFLQPRPFPSPYELEFSGNGQTRTLTMQRQPLADLNKTLIKNIDNDGLQVSMKVLEDTETLRFSFNFNLQKVDSIDELLSVLFVYQAFIQGDGQVVGLKLPPAPISDVERETVNDLLTFWNKMSSVEKKLGVQFPLDLPLSDEEDVWLMKLYSSFVKEEPFRENIKYTSITFDPPENFDKDRLISQAAGFTFLQPENINLLGVDLELFAVMGVYNLRISDIIPSIKEQGKLECILENKSSQKSFRSMRYFKTYEEALEFQKNIRPLHEARDLFSIFEENK
;
A
#
# COMPACT_ATOMS: atom_id res chain seq x y z
N MET A 1 36.61 62.25 9.84
CA MET A 1 36.32 61.70 8.51
C MET A 1 35.75 60.30 8.67
N PHE A 2 34.43 60.20 8.84
CA PHE A 2 33.67 58.94 9.05
C PHE A 2 32.60 58.80 7.95
N SER A 3 32.97 59.04 6.69
CA SER A 3 32.04 59.00 5.55
C SER A 3 31.93 57.62 4.88
N ASN A 4 32.87 56.70 5.10
CA ASN A 4 32.89 55.41 4.40
C ASN A 4 32.17 54.26 5.11
N PHE A 5 31.61 54.45 6.31
CA PHE A 5 30.98 53.34 7.05
C PHE A 5 29.53 53.08 6.61
N LYS A 6 28.86 54.06 5.99
CA LYS A 6 27.46 53.94 5.53
C LYS A 6 27.32 53.49 4.07
N GLU A 7 28.36 53.61 3.25
CA GLU A 7 28.31 53.18 1.84
C GLU A 7 28.46 51.66 1.66
N SER A 8 29.02 50.96 2.65
CA SER A 8 29.15 49.49 2.64
C SER A 8 27.84 48.74 2.94
N PHE A 9 26.76 49.44 3.29
CA PHE A 9 25.45 48.85 3.65
C PHE A 9 24.35 49.12 2.60
N LYS A 10 24.71 49.20 1.31
CA LYS A 10 23.70 49.02 0.25
C LYS A 10 23.20 47.58 0.32
N LYS A 11 21.91 47.41 0.58
CA LYS A 11 21.19 46.12 0.51
C LYS A 11 21.46 45.47 -0.84
N SER A 12 22.43 44.56 -0.87
CA SER A 12 22.71 43.70 -2.01
C SER A 12 21.88 42.43 -1.85
N ASP A 13 21.06 42.14 -2.86
CA ASP A 13 20.41 40.85 -3.02
C ASP A 13 21.46 39.73 -2.96
N GLY A 14 21.40 38.88 -1.93
CA GLY A 14 22.32 37.76 -1.71
C GLY A 14 23.61 38.16 -0.97
N HIS A 15 23.58 38.02 0.35
CA HIS A 15 24.63 38.41 1.30
C HIS A 15 25.99 37.76 1.01
N ILE A 16 26.84 38.43 0.23
CA ILE A 16 28.28 38.14 0.15
C ILE A 16 28.97 38.92 1.27
N ILE A 17 29.77 38.25 2.10
CA ILE A 17 30.52 38.93 3.18
C ILE A 17 31.47 39.98 2.57
N PRO A 18 31.47 41.26 2.99
CA PRO A 18 32.46 42.25 2.54
C PRO A 18 33.90 41.89 2.96
N LYS A 19 34.90 42.29 2.18
CA LYS A 19 36.32 41.98 2.47
C LYS A 19 36.78 42.63 3.78
N GLU A 20 36.31 43.85 4.03
CA GLU A 20 36.59 44.65 5.22
C GLU A 20 36.09 43.94 6.49
N ILE A 21 34.97 43.21 6.40
CA ILE A 21 34.47 42.38 7.49
C ILE A 21 35.41 41.21 7.73
N VAL A 22 35.85 40.50 6.68
CA VAL A 22 36.80 39.38 6.81
C VAL A 22 38.14 39.84 7.39
N GLU A 23 38.68 40.97 6.92
CA GLU A 23 39.91 41.57 7.44
C GLU A 23 39.78 41.98 8.91
N SER A 24 38.63 42.54 9.30
CA SER A 24 38.36 42.85 10.71
C SER A 24 38.22 41.59 11.57
N LEU A 25 37.65 40.51 11.04
CA LEU A 25 37.51 39.23 11.75
C LEU A 25 38.86 38.54 11.93
N ASN A 26 39.75 38.61 10.93
CA ASN A 26 41.11 38.04 11.01
C ASN A 26 41.93 38.60 12.17
N LYS A 27 41.70 39.86 12.57
CA LYS A 27 42.36 40.47 13.74
C LYS A 27 42.00 39.82 15.09
N ARG A 28 40.96 38.99 15.12
CA ARG A 28 40.46 38.30 16.32
C ARG A 28 40.91 36.84 16.40
N LEU A 29 41.44 36.29 15.30
CA LEU A 29 41.91 34.90 15.28
C LEU A 29 43.28 34.78 15.96
N PRO A 30 43.58 33.63 16.60
CA PRO A 30 44.92 33.31 17.04
C PRO A 30 45.93 33.33 15.88
N ASP A 31 47.18 33.65 16.20
CA ASP A 31 48.29 33.64 15.24
C ASP A 31 48.39 32.28 14.55
N GLY A 32 48.53 32.30 13.21
CA GLY A 32 48.60 31.08 12.39
C GLY A 32 47.26 30.65 11.77
N LEU A 33 46.15 31.33 12.10
CA LEU A 33 44.84 31.12 11.48
C LEU A 33 44.37 32.36 10.70
N ILE A 34 43.63 32.13 9.61
CA ILE A 34 42.92 33.16 8.85
C ILE A 34 41.51 32.66 8.50
N TYR A 35 40.54 33.55 8.44
CA TYR A 35 39.24 33.25 7.88
C TYR A 35 39.30 33.15 6.36
N LYS A 36 38.86 32.02 5.83
CA LYS A 36 38.51 31.88 4.40
C LYS A 36 37.00 31.77 4.25
N ARG A 37 36.49 32.39 3.20
CA ARG A 37 35.09 32.25 2.83
C ARG A 37 34.86 30.87 2.22
N VAL A 38 33.88 30.15 2.75
CA VAL A 38 33.49 28.81 2.28
C VAL A 38 32.10 28.79 1.65
N ALA A 39 31.23 29.75 2.00
CA ALA A 39 29.93 29.98 1.37
C ALA A 39 29.63 31.48 1.27
N LYS A 40 28.48 31.88 0.70
CA LYS A 40 28.12 33.30 0.52
C LYS A 40 28.19 34.09 1.84
N ASP A 41 27.68 33.48 2.90
CA ASP A 41 27.44 34.03 4.23
C ASP A 41 28.27 33.35 5.33
N LEU A 42 29.20 32.44 4.99
CA LEU A 42 30.00 31.67 5.96
C LEU A 42 31.51 31.86 5.73
N VAL A 43 32.23 32.20 6.80
CA VAL A 43 33.69 32.09 6.89
C VAL A 43 34.10 30.98 7.84
N PHE A 44 35.24 30.38 7.56
CA PHE A 44 35.83 29.30 8.34
C PHE A 44 37.29 29.60 8.64
N ALA A 45 37.72 29.39 9.89
CA ALA A 45 39.11 29.54 10.28
C ALA A 45 39.95 28.41 9.65
N VAL A 46 41.03 28.77 8.96
CA VAL A 46 41.95 27.82 8.32
C VAL A 46 43.40 28.23 8.59
N PRO A 47 44.38 27.32 8.44
CA PRO A 47 45.80 27.70 8.54
C PRO A 47 46.19 28.81 7.56
N SER A 48 47.00 29.76 8.03
CA SER A 48 47.50 30.89 7.24
C SER A 48 48.48 30.48 6.14
N GLU A 49 49.18 29.36 6.34
CA GLU A 49 50.12 28.77 5.39
C GLU A 49 49.48 27.54 4.71
N GLY A 50 49.88 27.23 3.48
CA GLY A 50 49.34 26.12 2.65
C GLY A 50 49.59 24.70 3.17
N ARG A 51 49.58 24.52 4.49
CA ARG A 51 49.62 23.26 5.22
C ARG A 51 48.26 22.58 5.11
N GLU A 52 48.27 21.24 5.10
CA GLU A 52 47.04 20.48 5.27
C GLU A 52 46.38 20.86 6.61
N MET A 53 45.05 20.96 6.58
CA MET A 53 44.27 21.29 7.76
C MET A 53 43.97 20.02 8.56
N GLN A 54 44.44 19.97 9.80
CA GLN A 54 44.09 18.96 10.79
C GLN A 54 43.17 19.61 11.82
N MET A 55 41.97 19.05 11.98
CA MET A 55 41.00 19.53 12.96
C MET A 55 40.71 18.45 14.00
N SER A 56 40.65 18.82 15.28
CA SER A 56 40.16 17.96 16.35
C SER A 56 39.05 18.65 17.13
N ALA A 57 37.95 17.94 17.37
CA ALA A 57 36.80 18.44 18.13
C ALA A 57 36.31 17.37 19.09
N ASN A 58 35.69 17.79 20.20
CA ASN A 58 35.04 16.86 21.12
C ASN A 58 33.62 16.58 20.67
N ILE A 59 33.33 15.31 20.45
CA ILE A 59 32.02 14.81 20.01
C ILE A 59 31.37 14.03 21.15
N LYS A 60 30.06 14.19 21.30
CA LYS A 60 29.27 13.34 22.19
C LYS A 60 28.72 12.19 21.38
N ILE A 61 29.24 10.98 21.64
CA ILE A 61 28.76 9.75 21.03
C ILE A 61 27.60 9.23 21.88
N PRO A 62 26.38 9.08 21.33
CA PRO A 62 25.27 8.44 22.04
C PRO A 62 25.61 7.00 22.44
N GLU A 63 25.22 6.58 23.65
CA GLU A 63 25.42 5.20 24.13
C GLU A 63 24.76 4.15 23.23
N SER A 64 23.74 4.55 22.46
CA SER A 64 23.05 3.69 21.48
C SER A 64 23.95 3.29 20.30
N LEU A 65 25.00 4.06 19.99
CA LEU A 65 25.97 3.72 18.96
C LEU A 65 27.04 2.82 19.58
N LYS A 66 26.94 1.51 19.29
CA LYS A 66 27.95 0.52 19.67
C LYS A 66 29.22 0.70 18.82
N ILE A 67 30.10 1.58 19.27
CA ILE A 67 31.40 1.85 18.62
C ILE A 67 32.48 1.14 19.43
N TYR A 68 33.10 0.12 18.83
CA TYR A 68 34.12 -0.67 19.50
C TYR A 68 35.53 -0.18 19.22
N LYS A 69 35.74 0.48 18.07
CA LYS A 69 37.03 1.07 17.67
C LYS A 69 36.83 2.43 16.99
N PRO A 70 37.73 3.41 17.21
CA PRO A 70 37.61 4.75 16.62
C PRO A 70 37.49 4.76 15.09
N GLU A 71 38.13 3.81 14.41
CA GLU A 71 38.12 3.73 12.94
C GLU A 71 36.74 3.39 12.39
N GLN A 72 35.87 2.78 13.21
CA GLN A 72 34.50 2.41 12.82
C GLN A 72 33.52 3.60 12.90
N LEU A 73 33.91 4.72 13.49
CA LEU A 73 33.03 5.85 13.75
C LEU A 73 32.38 6.37 12.46
N PHE A 74 33.18 6.74 11.46
CA PHE A 74 32.62 7.31 10.23
C PHE A 74 31.75 6.31 9.48
N GLU A 75 32.14 5.02 9.49
CA GLU A 75 31.38 3.97 8.86
C GLU A 75 30.03 3.74 9.56
N ILE A 76 29.99 3.69 10.89
CA ILE A 76 28.73 3.50 11.61
C ILE A 76 27.81 4.71 11.41
N LEU A 77 28.34 5.93 11.46
CA LEU A 77 27.56 7.15 11.22
C LEU A 77 26.97 7.16 9.81
N TYR A 78 27.76 6.75 8.81
CA TYR A 78 27.28 6.58 7.45
C TYR A 78 26.19 5.52 7.36
N ARG A 79 26.39 4.34 7.96
CA ARG A 79 25.41 3.25 7.91
C ARG A 79 24.11 3.53 8.64
N THR A 80 24.15 4.32 9.71
CA THR A 80 22.96 4.71 10.46
C THR A 80 22.40 6.08 10.04
N GLN A 81 23.09 6.78 9.13
CA GLN A 81 22.80 8.17 8.76
C GLN A 81 22.60 9.06 10.00
N THR A 82 23.42 8.84 11.03
CA THR A 82 23.29 9.54 12.32
C THR A 82 24.23 10.73 12.37
N GLU A 83 23.71 11.87 12.78
CA GLU A 83 24.49 13.08 13.02
C GLU A 83 25.01 13.10 14.45
N LEU A 84 26.27 13.52 14.65
CA LEU A 84 26.82 13.71 15.99
C LEU A 84 26.94 15.18 16.32
N LYS A 85 26.37 15.57 17.46
CA LYS A 85 26.52 16.93 17.98
C LYS A 85 27.93 17.14 18.51
N ILE A 86 28.57 18.20 18.05
CA ILE A 86 29.87 18.67 18.55
C ILE A 86 29.61 19.50 19.82
N ASP A 87 30.40 19.26 20.87
CA ASP A 87 30.25 20.02 22.12
C ASP A 87 30.76 21.46 21.95
N LYS A 88 29.83 22.40 21.84
CA LYS A 88 30.14 23.83 21.70
C LYS A 88 30.94 24.43 22.86
N ASN A 89 30.92 23.80 24.03
CA ASN A 89 31.60 24.32 25.22
C ASN A 89 33.08 23.93 25.26
N VAL A 90 33.54 23.08 24.34
CA VAL A 90 34.94 22.66 24.28
C VAL A 90 35.60 23.24 23.02
N PRO A 91 36.75 23.93 23.14
CA PRO A 91 37.46 24.46 21.99
C PRO A 91 37.82 23.35 20.99
N VAL A 92 37.77 23.69 19.70
CA VAL A 92 38.34 22.86 18.64
C VAL A 92 39.80 23.23 18.43
N LYS A 93 40.58 22.30 17.89
CA LYS A 93 41.97 22.58 17.49
C LYS A 93 42.09 22.54 16.00
N ILE A 94 42.72 23.56 15.42
CA ILE A 94 43.09 23.61 14.00
C ILE A 94 44.61 23.67 13.93
N ASN A 95 45.24 22.62 13.41
CA ASN A 95 46.70 22.44 13.41
C ASN A 95 47.34 22.63 14.81
N GLY A 96 46.64 22.20 15.86
CA GLY A 96 47.06 22.33 17.26
C GLY A 96 46.68 23.65 17.95
N ILE A 97 46.20 24.64 17.20
CA ILE A 97 45.76 25.94 17.74
C ILE A 97 44.33 25.83 18.25
N GLU A 98 44.11 26.13 19.53
CA GLU A 98 42.79 26.13 20.16
C GLU A 98 41.98 27.37 19.76
N ILE A 99 40.72 27.14 19.36
CA ILE A 99 39.76 28.17 19.01
C ILE A 99 38.36 27.76 19.48
N ALA A 100 37.56 28.72 19.93
CA ALA A 100 36.18 28.45 20.29
C ALA A 100 35.38 28.01 19.06
N LEU A 101 34.46 27.06 19.20
CA LEU A 101 33.77 26.46 18.06
C LEU A 101 32.90 27.48 17.29
N ASP A 102 32.33 28.45 17.99
CA ASP A 102 31.60 29.59 17.43
C ASP A 102 32.51 30.59 16.70
N GLU A 103 33.80 30.62 17.01
CA GLU A 103 34.81 31.36 16.24
C GLU A 103 35.41 30.52 15.10
N ALA A 104 35.38 29.19 15.17
CA ALA A 104 35.91 28.34 14.10
C ALA A 104 35.11 28.49 12.79
N ALA A 105 33.79 28.70 12.87
CA ALA A 105 32.94 29.00 11.73
C ALA A 105 31.93 30.11 12.06
N LEU A 106 31.97 31.20 11.29
CA LEU A 106 31.15 32.37 11.53
C LEU A 106 30.29 32.71 10.32
N ALA A 107 29.02 32.99 10.58
CA ALA A 107 28.12 33.63 9.63
C ALA A 107 27.84 35.08 10.06
N PRO A 108 28.76 36.03 9.80
CA PRO A 108 28.75 37.36 10.42
C PRO A 108 27.56 38.25 10.02
N LEU A 109 26.81 37.84 8.98
CA LEU A 109 25.63 38.55 8.48
C LEU A 109 24.31 37.93 8.99
N ILE A 110 24.37 36.80 9.71
CA ILE A 110 23.19 36.11 10.26
C ILE A 110 23.06 36.44 11.75
N THR A 111 21.85 36.82 12.19
CA THR A 111 21.57 37.27 13.57
C THR A 111 21.25 36.15 14.56
N SER A 112 21.38 34.89 14.15
CA SER A 112 21.13 33.73 14.99
C SER A 112 22.17 33.64 16.11
N LYS A 113 21.70 33.55 17.36
CA LYS A 113 22.54 33.41 18.56
C LYS A 113 22.74 31.97 19.03
N ASN A 114 22.11 31.00 18.36
CA ASN A 114 22.13 29.59 18.76
C ASN A 114 22.56 28.72 17.59
N THR A 115 23.87 28.69 17.34
CA THR A 115 24.48 27.85 16.32
C THR A 115 24.82 26.50 16.95
N GLU A 116 24.30 25.43 16.37
CA GLU A 116 24.65 24.05 16.73
C GLU A 116 25.52 23.47 15.62
N PHE A 117 26.50 22.66 16.00
CA PHE A 117 27.48 22.09 15.10
C PHE A 117 27.34 20.57 15.10
N PHE A 118 27.29 19.98 13.91
CA PHE A 118 27.10 18.56 13.72
C PHE A 118 28.17 17.99 12.81
N LEU A 119 28.64 16.79 13.16
CA LEU A 119 29.32 15.91 12.22
C LEU A 119 28.25 15.12 11.47
N GLN A 120 28.08 15.44 10.18
CA GLN A 120 27.10 14.79 9.32
C GLN A 120 27.80 13.73 8.43
N PRO A 121 27.25 12.51 8.34
CA PRO A 121 27.73 11.52 7.39
C PRO A 121 27.41 11.95 5.95
N ARG A 122 28.12 11.36 4.98
CA ARG A 122 27.72 11.50 3.57
C ARG A 122 26.32 10.89 3.38
N PRO A 123 25.45 11.47 2.55
CA PRO A 123 24.17 10.86 2.24
C PRO A 123 24.38 9.53 1.51
N PHE A 124 23.41 8.63 1.63
CA PHE A 124 23.38 7.45 0.79
C PHE A 124 23.30 7.80 -0.70
N PRO A 125 23.71 6.88 -1.60
CA PRO A 125 23.49 7.04 -3.03
C PRO A 125 22.02 7.32 -3.34
N SER A 126 21.79 8.06 -4.42
CA SER A 126 20.44 8.31 -4.93
C SER A 126 19.69 7.00 -5.17
N PRO A 127 18.36 6.98 -4.98
CA PRO A 127 17.55 5.81 -5.32
C PRO A 127 17.74 5.40 -6.80
N TYR A 128 17.59 4.11 -7.06
CA TYR A 128 17.76 3.53 -8.40
C TYR A 128 16.67 2.51 -8.69
N GLU A 129 16.33 2.33 -9.96
CA GLU A 129 15.32 1.37 -10.39
C GLU A 129 15.90 -0.04 -10.51
N LEU A 130 15.10 -1.04 -10.11
CA LEU A 130 15.43 -2.45 -10.25
C LEU A 130 14.20 -3.21 -10.75
N GLU A 131 14.41 -4.06 -11.76
CA GLU A 131 13.36 -4.86 -12.37
C GLU A 131 13.21 -6.22 -11.68
N PHE A 132 11.96 -6.56 -11.35
CA PHE A 132 11.53 -7.84 -10.80
C PHE A 132 10.52 -8.46 -11.75
N SER A 133 10.76 -9.70 -12.20
CA SER A 133 9.87 -10.37 -13.15
C SER A 133 9.64 -11.83 -12.82
N GLY A 134 8.50 -12.36 -13.28
CA GLY A 134 8.06 -13.71 -12.98
C GLY A 134 6.64 -13.95 -13.48
N ASN A 135 6.32 -15.18 -13.90
CA ASN A 135 4.98 -15.55 -14.39
C ASN A 135 4.42 -14.62 -15.48
N GLY A 136 5.28 -14.14 -16.38
CA GLY A 136 4.90 -13.24 -17.48
C GLY A 136 4.62 -11.79 -17.06
N GLN A 137 4.82 -11.46 -15.78
CA GLN A 137 4.66 -10.12 -15.22
C GLN A 137 6.03 -9.51 -14.92
N THR A 138 6.13 -8.19 -15.03
CA THR A 138 7.35 -7.41 -14.75
C THR A 138 6.96 -6.16 -13.97
N ARG A 139 7.70 -5.87 -12.89
CA ARG A 139 7.54 -4.67 -12.08
C ARG A 139 8.89 -4.00 -11.84
N THR A 140 8.95 -2.69 -12.04
CA THR A 140 10.12 -1.88 -11.76
C THR A 140 9.92 -1.18 -10.42
N LEU A 141 10.84 -1.37 -9.48
CA LEU A 141 10.79 -0.76 -8.15
C LEU A 141 11.98 0.18 -7.94
N THR A 142 11.73 1.31 -7.29
CA THR A 142 12.73 2.27 -6.84
C THR A 142 13.34 1.79 -5.53
N MET A 143 14.60 1.36 -5.58
CA MET A 143 15.36 0.83 -4.45
C MET A 143 16.22 1.92 -3.80
N GLN A 144 16.24 1.94 -2.46
CA GLN A 144 17.10 2.85 -1.69
C GLN A 144 17.74 2.14 -0.49
N ARG A 145 19.00 2.47 -0.21
CA ARG A 145 19.68 2.04 1.01
C ARG A 145 18.97 2.59 2.24
N GLN A 146 18.79 1.73 3.25
CA GLN A 146 18.14 2.04 4.51
C GLN A 146 19.18 2.08 5.65
N PRO A 147 18.98 2.93 6.67
CA PRO A 147 19.83 2.94 7.85
C PRO A 147 19.87 1.57 8.53
N LEU A 148 21.07 1.09 8.85
CA LEU A 148 21.27 -0.16 9.58
C LEU A 148 22.53 -0.07 10.45
N ALA A 149 22.37 -0.27 11.76
CA ALA A 149 23.48 -0.25 12.73
C ALA A 149 24.25 -1.59 12.73
N ASP A 150 24.81 -1.98 11.57
CA ASP A 150 25.58 -3.21 11.39
C ASP A 150 26.71 -2.99 10.38
N LEU A 151 27.96 -3.16 10.84
CA LEU A 151 29.16 -2.91 10.02
C LEU A 151 29.37 -3.92 8.90
N ASN A 152 28.73 -5.09 8.97
CA ASN A 152 28.90 -6.16 7.99
C ASN A 152 27.66 -6.37 7.13
N LYS A 153 26.65 -5.49 7.27
CA LYS A 153 25.39 -5.62 6.53
C LYS A 153 24.95 -4.32 5.92
N THR A 154 24.48 -4.41 4.68
CA THR A 154 23.79 -3.31 4.00
C THR A 154 22.34 -3.71 3.73
N LEU A 155 21.41 -2.82 4.07
CA LEU A 155 19.97 -3.00 3.85
C LEU A 155 19.52 -2.05 2.74
N ILE A 156 18.81 -2.60 1.75
CA ILE A 156 18.21 -1.86 0.65
C ILE A 156 16.75 -2.30 0.56
N LYS A 157 15.83 -1.35 0.45
CA LYS A 157 14.40 -1.61 0.31
C LYS A 157 13.81 -0.78 -0.82
N ASN A 158 12.72 -1.24 -1.42
CA ASN A 158 11.94 -0.36 -2.27
C ASN A 158 11.28 0.74 -1.44
N ILE A 159 11.16 1.92 -2.02
CA ILE A 159 10.54 3.10 -1.38
C ILE A 159 9.21 3.48 -2.03
N ASP A 160 8.83 2.81 -3.10
CA ASP A 160 7.57 3.03 -3.80
C ASP A 160 6.38 2.69 -2.91
N ASN A 161 5.27 3.39 -3.12
CA ASN A 161 3.99 2.99 -2.56
C ASN A 161 3.35 1.87 -3.41
N ASP A 162 4.09 0.78 -3.62
CA ASP A 162 3.66 -0.36 -4.45
C ASP A 162 3.12 -1.51 -3.56
N GLY A 163 2.27 -2.35 -4.15
CA GLY A 163 1.76 -3.57 -3.53
C GLY A 163 2.85 -4.61 -3.24
N LEU A 164 3.98 -4.61 -3.96
CA LEU A 164 5.13 -5.47 -3.72
C LEU A 164 6.18 -4.76 -2.86
N GLN A 165 6.61 -5.42 -1.78
CA GLN A 165 7.67 -4.96 -0.89
C GLN A 165 8.87 -5.88 -0.99
N VAL A 166 10.03 -5.30 -1.30
CA VAL A 166 11.29 -6.02 -1.44
C VAL A 166 12.32 -5.46 -0.48
N SER A 167 12.97 -6.36 0.25
CA SER A 167 14.12 -6.06 1.09
C SER A 167 15.31 -6.89 0.67
N MET A 168 16.38 -6.24 0.22
CA MET A 168 17.67 -6.85 -0.08
C MET A 168 18.65 -6.56 1.05
N LYS A 169 19.23 -7.63 1.60
CA LYS A 169 20.27 -7.56 2.63
C LYS A 169 21.56 -8.13 2.07
N VAL A 170 22.57 -7.27 1.94
CA VAL A 170 23.93 -7.66 1.58
C VAL A 170 24.66 -8.05 2.87
N LEU A 171 25.13 -9.29 2.95
CA LEU A 171 25.99 -9.78 4.02
C LEU A 171 27.43 -9.71 3.52
N GLU A 172 28.15 -8.67 3.93
CA GLU A 172 29.47 -8.32 3.41
C GLU A 172 30.56 -9.28 3.93
N ASP A 173 30.33 -9.91 5.08
CA ASP A 173 31.21 -10.91 5.69
C ASP A 173 31.23 -12.26 4.95
N THR A 174 30.11 -12.59 4.32
CA THR A 174 29.85 -13.88 3.66
C THR A 174 29.62 -13.72 2.16
N GLU A 175 29.77 -12.50 1.63
CA GLU A 175 29.53 -12.13 0.23
C GLU A 175 28.16 -12.61 -0.28
N THR A 176 27.16 -12.64 0.59
CA THR A 176 25.85 -13.24 0.32
C THR A 176 24.77 -12.17 0.20
N LEU A 177 23.91 -12.31 -0.81
CA LEU A 177 22.69 -11.51 -0.96
C LEU A 177 21.49 -12.29 -0.44
N ARG A 178 20.69 -11.65 0.42
CA ARG A 178 19.42 -12.21 0.90
C ARG A 178 18.28 -11.30 0.49
N PHE A 179 17.35 -11.84 -0.27
CA PHE A 179 16.10 -11.18 -0.61
C PHE A 179 15.00 -11.60 0.35
N SER A 180 14.10 -10.67 0.65
CA SER A 180 12.84 -10.93 1.33
C SER A 180 11.76 -10.20 0.57
N PHE A 181 10.76 -10.94 0.16
CA PHE A 181 9.61 -10.44 -0.57
C PHE A 181 8.42 -10.45 0.39
N ASN A 182 7.59 -9.42 0.32
CA ASN A 182 6.31 -9.33 0.99
C ASN A 182 5.36 -8.57 0.08
N PHE A 183 4.07 -8.62 0.34
CA PHE A 183 3.08 -7.80 -0.37
C PHE A 183 2.17 -7.09 0.62
N ASN A 184 1.69 -5.92 0.22
CA ASN A 184 0.66 -5.18 0.94
C ASN A 184 -0.49 -4.88 -0.03
N LEU A 185 -1.56 -5.66 0.08
CA LEU A 185 -2.71 -5.55 -0.81
C LEU A 185 -3.47 -4.23 -0.63
N GLN A 186 -3.29 -3.49 0.47
CA GLN A 186 -3.92 -2.18 0.68
C GLN A 186 -3.31 -1.07 -0.19
N LYS A 187 -2.20 -1.36 -0.89
CA LYS A 187 -1.54 -0.42 -1.80
C LYS A 187 -1.84 -0.71 -3.26
N VAL A 188 -2.90 -1.47 -3.51
CA VAL A 188 -3.26 -1.93 -4.84
C VAL A 188 -4.66 -1.46 -5.16
N ASP A 189 -4.83 -0.80 -6.30
CA ASP A 189 -6.06 -0.08 -6.63
C ASP A 189 -6.98 -0.86 -7.59
N SER A 190 -6.52 -1.99 -8.15
CA SER A 190 -7.29 -2.79 -9.12
C SER A 190 -6.97 -4.28 -9.06
N ILE A 191 -7.89 -5.10 -9.56
CA ILE A 191 -7.71 -6.57 -9.63
C ILE A 191 -6.52 -6.95 -10.52
N ASP A 192 -6.34 -6.28 -11.65
CA ASP A 192 -5.23 -6.56 -12.57
C ASP A 192 -3.87 -6.25 -11.92
N GLU A 193 -3.76 -5.14 -11.19
CA GLU A 193 -2.55 -4.82 -10.45
C GLU A 193 -2.30 -5.84 -9.32
N LEU A 194 -3.35 -6.25 -8.61
CA LEU A 194 -3.26 -7.23 -7.52
C LEU A 194 -2.73 -8.56 -8.05
N LEU A 195 -3.31 -9.04 -9.14
CA LEU A 195 -2.87 -10.26 -9.81
C LEU A 195 -1.41 -10.12 -10.28
N SER A 196 -1.02 -8.97 -10.82
CA SER A 196 0.37 -8.71 -11.21
C SER A 196 1.34 -8.85 -10.02
N VAL A 197 1.02 -8.26 -8.86
CA VAL A 197 1.82 -8.41 -7.63
C VAL A 197 1.90 -9.87 -7.19
N LEU A 198 0.75 -10.57 -7.11
CA LEU A 198 0.69 -11.94 -6.65
C LEU A 198 1.43 -12.91 -7.61
N PHE A 199 1.36 -12.69 -8.92
CA PHE A 199 2.09 -13.51 -9.89
C PHE A 199 3.60 -13.35 -9.77
N VAL A 200 4.10 -12.12 -9.60
CA VAL A 200 5.52 -11.88 -9.35
C VAL A 200 5.94 -12.51 -8.01
N TYR A 201 5.14 -12.33 -6.96
CA TYR A 201 5.40 -12.94 -5.65
C TYR A 201 5.48 -14.47 -5.72
N GLN A 202 4.49 -15.10 -6.37
CA GLN A 202 4.44 -16.55 -6.57
C GLN A 202 5.66 -17.08 -7.34
N ALA A 203 6.14 -16.34 -8.34
CA ALA A 203 7.34 -16.73 -9.08
C ALA A 203 8.58 -16.79 -8.17
N PHE A 204 8.75 -15.85 -7.24
CA PHE A 204 9.87 -15.89 -6.27
C PHE A 204 9.73 -17.05 -5.26
N ILE A 205 8.50 -17.40 -4.87
CA ILE A 205 8.24 -18.59 -4.04
C ILE A 205 8.63 -19.88 -4.77
N GLN A 206 8.28 -19.98 -6.06
CA GLN A 206 8.53 -21.14 -6.90
C GLN A 206 9.98 -21.23 -7.37
N GLY A 207 10.75 -20.15 -7.22
CA GLY A 207 12.13 -20.05 -7.69
C GLY A 207 12.24 -19.73 -9.17
N ASP A 208 11.18 -19.23 -9.80
CA ASP A 208 11.13 -18.76 -11.20
C ASP A 208 11.24 -17.24 -11.34
N GLY A 209 11.23 -16.51 -10.22
CA GLY A 209 11.41 -15.06 -10.18
C GLY A 209 12.82 -14.62 -10.59
N GLN A 210 12.90 -13.48 -11.27
CA GLN A 210 14.13 -12.91 -11.79
C GLN A 210 14.32 -11.48 -11.30
N VAL A 211 15.58 -11.11 -11.08
CA VAL A 211 16.01 -9.75 -10.77
C VAL A 211 17.06 -9.34 -11.79
N VAL A 212 16.79 -8.33 -12.61
CA VAL A 212 17.66 -7.92 -13.73
C VAL A 212 18.01 -9.11 -14.65
N GLY A 213 17.01 -9.95 -14.94
CA GLY A 213 17.16 -11.16 -15.76
C GLY A 213 17.89 -12.34 -15.08
N LEU A 214 18.35 -12.19 -13.83
CA LEU A 214 18.97 -13.27 -13.06
C LEU A 214 17.93 -14.00 -12.22
N LYS A 215 17.78 -15.30 -12.48
CA LYS A 215 16.89 -16.19 -11.73
C LYS A 215 17.39 -16.36 -10.30
N LEU A 216 16.49 -16.14 -9.32
CA LEU A 216 16.78 -16.36 -7.92
C LEU A 216 16.35 -17.77 -7.46
N PRO A 217 17.01 -18.35 -6.45
CA PRO A 217 16.51 -19.56 -5.81
C PRO A 217 15.14 -19.30 -5.15
N PRO A 218 14.33 -20.36 -4.94
CA PRO A 218 13.04 -20.22 -4.30
C PRO A 218 13.15 -19.63 -2.90
N ALA A 219 12.23 -18.72 -2.57
CA ALA A 219 12.14 -18.15 -1.24
C ALA A 219 11.72 -19.22 -0.21
N PRO A 220 12.37 -19.27 0.98
CA PRO A 220 12.01 -20.20 2.02
C PRO A 220 10.74 -19.72 2.75
N ILE A 221 9.58 -20.13 2.24
CA ILE A 221 8.27 -19.84 2.84
C ILE A 221 7.63 -21.09 3.44
N SER A 222 6.63 -20.90 4.31
CA SER A 222 5.84 -22.00 4.88
C SER A 222 4.82 -22.56 3.88
N ASP A 223 4.38 -23.81 4.08
CA ASP A 223 3.31 -24.40 3.26
C ASP A 223 1.99 -23.62 3.39
N VAL A 224 1.69 -23.13 4.59
CA VAL A 224 0.49 -22.30 4.88
C VAL A 224 0.50 -21.02 4.04
N GLU A 225 1.66 -20.36 3.95
CA GLU A 225 1.81 -19.16 3.13
C GLU A 225 1.64 -19.45 1.64
N ARG A 226 2.17 -20.58 1.17
CA ARG A 226 2.02 -21.03 -0.22
C ARG A 226 0.54 -21.28 -0.56
N GLU A 227 -0.18 -21.98 0.31
CA GLU A 227 -1.61 -22.22 0.17
C GLU A 227 -2.39 -20.91 0.15
N THR A 228 -2.07 -19.98 1.06
CA THR A 228 -2.71 -18.65 1.13
C THR A 228 -2.54 -17.87 -0.18
N VAL A 229 -1.34 -17.86 -0.76
CA VAL A 229 -1.09 -17.19 -2.05
C VAL A 229 -1.89 -17.84 -3.18
N ASN A 230 -1.96 -19.18 -3.21
CA ASN A 230 -2.74 -19.90 -4.22
C ASN A 230 -4.24 -19.65 -4.09
N ASP A 231 -4.76 -19.58 -2.86
CA ASP A 231 -6.16 -19.24 -2.57
C ASP A 231 -6.48 -17.81 -3.02
N LEU A 232 -5.62 -16.84 -2.72
CA LEU A 232 -5.75 -15.45 -3.17
C LEU A 232 -5.75 -15.36 -4.70
N LEU A 233 -4.77 -15.99 -5.37
CA LEU A 233 -4.71 -16.04 -6.82
C LEU A 233 -5.98 -16.68 -7.41
N THR A 234 -6.47 -17.76 -6.82
CA THR A 234 -7.68 -18.44 -7.29
C THR A 234 -8.89 -17.53 -7.17
N PHE A 235 -9.07 -16.86 -6.03
CA PHE A 235 -10.16 -15.92 -5.80
C PHE A 235 -10.11 -14.76 -6.80
N TRP A 236 -8.97 -14.06 -6.90
CA TRP A 236 -8.87 -12.86 -7.72
C TRP A 236 -8.88 -13.14 -9.23
N ASN A 237 -8.41 -14.30 -9.69
CA ASN A 237 -8.59 -14.71 -11.09
C ASN A 237 -10.08 -14.93 -11.44
N LYS A 238 -10.87 -15.48 -10.49
CA LYS A 238 -12.33 -15.58 -10.64
C LYS A 238 -12.96 -14.19 -10.75
N MET A 239 -12.53 -13.22 -9.94
CA MET A 239 -13.03 -11.85 -10.00
C MET A 239 -12.63 -11.10 -11.27
N SER A 240 -11.40 -11.27 -11.77
CA SER A 240 -10.99 -10.75 -13.08
C SER A 240 -11.86 -11.32 -14.21
N SER A 241 -12.33 -12.57 -14.08
CA SER A 241 -13.27 -13.17 -15.04
C SER A 241 -14.66 -12.54 -14.96
N VAL A 242 -15.11 -12.14 -13.78
CA VAL A 242 -16.35 -11.38 -13.57
C VAL A 242 -16.26 -10.01 -14.24
N GLU A 243 -15.18 -9.24 -14.00
CA GLU A 243 -14.92 -7.95 -14.65
C GLU A 243 -15.01 -8.06 -16.17
N LYS A 244 -14.32 -9.05 -16.76
CA LYS A 244 -14.34 -9.30 -18.21
C LYS A 244 -15.74 -9.64 -18.72
N LYS A 245 -16.47 -10.49 -18.00
CA LYS A 245 -17.84 -10.87 -18.38
C LYS A 245 -18.78 -9.69 -18.27
N LEU A 246 -18.63 -8.82 -17.27
CA LEU A 246 -19.47 -7.64 -17.06
C LEU A 246 -19.08 -6.45 -17.94
N GLY A 247 -17.81 -6.33 -18.33
CA GLY A 247 -17.28 -5.19 -19.05
C GLY A 247 -17.01 -3.99 -18.13
N VAL A 248 -16.63 -4.26 -16.86
CA VAL A 248 -16.38 -3.24 -15.83
C VAL A 248 -14.99 -3.43 -15.22
N GLN A 249 -14.52 -2.43 -14.48
CA GLN A 249 -13.33 -2.52 -13.64
C GLN A 249 -13.72 -2.11 -12.22
N PHE A 250 -13.47 -2.98 -11.25
CA PHE A 250 -13.70 -2.70 -9.84
C PHE A 250 -12.45 -2.03 -9.25
N PRO A 251 -12.56 -0.80 -8.73
CA PRO A 251 -11.52 -0.26 -7.88
C PRO A 251 -11.46 -1.09 -6.60
N LEU A 252 -10.25 -1.38 -6.13
CA LEU A 252 -10.04 -2.13 -4.91
C LEU A 252 -9.74 -1.20 -3.74
N ASP A 253 -10.49 -1.40 -2.65
CA ASP A 253 -10.17 -0.88 -1.33
C ASP A 253 -10.24 -2.07 -0.36
N LEU A 254 -9.08 -2.51 0.12
CA LEU A 254 -8.97 -3.74 0.91
C LEU A 254 -8.76 -3.45 2.40
N PRO A 255 -9.38 -4.23 3.31
CA PRO A 255 -10.10 -5.49 3.06
C PRO A 255 -11.54 -5.29 2.59
N LEU A 256 -12.05 -6.27 1.83
CA LEU A 256 -13.46 -6.35 1.47
C LEU A 256 -14.34 -6.62 2.70
N SER A 257 -15.57 -6.12 2.65
CA SER A 257 -16.62 -6.52 3.58
C SER A 257 -17.20 -7.90 3.20
N ASP A 258 -17.76 -8.61 4.19
CA ASP A 258 -18.43 -9.90 3.97
C ASP A 258 -19.55 -9.80 2.90
N GLU A 259 -20.21 -8.65 2.80
CA GLU A 259 -21.26 -8.41 1.81
C GLU A 259 -20.69 -8.31 0.39
N GLU A 260 -19.58 -7.58 0.21
CA GLU A 260 -18.89 -7.46 -1.07
C GLU A 260 -18.36 -8.81 -1.54
N ASP A 261 -17.77 -9.60 -0.64
CA ASP A 261 -17.30 -10.96 -0.92
C ASP A 261 -18.44 -11.84 -1.43
N VAL A 262 -19.57 -11.84 -0.73
CA VAL A 262 -20.74 -12.61 -1.14
C VAL A 262 -21.26 -12.14 -2.50
N TRP A 263 -21.35 -10.83 -2.74
CA TRP A 263 -21.81 -10.29 -4.02
C TRP A 263 -20.90 -10.71 -5.18
N LEU A 264 -19.59 -10.61 -5.00
CA LEU A 264 -18.61 -11.07 -5.97
C LEU A 264 -18.78 -12.56 -6.31
N MET A 265 -19.04 -13.42 -5.31
CA MET A 265 -19.35 -14.84 -5.55
C MET A 265 -20.64 -15.04 -6.34
N LYS A 266 -21.69 -14.25 -6.06
CA LYS A 266 -22.97 -14.30 -6.80
C LYS A 266 -22.81 -13.94 -8.27
N LEU A 267 -22.02 -12.88 -8.53
CA LEU A 267 -21.69 -12.46 -9.90
C LEU A 267 -20.87 -13.53 -10.62
N TYR A 268 -19.90 -14.14 -9.95
CA TYR A 268 -19.13 -15.25 -10.51
C TYR A 268 -20.02 -16.44 -10.90
N SER A 269 -20.91 -16.88 -10.01
CA SER A 269 -21.88 -17.94 -10.33
C SER A 269 -22.74 -17.59 -11.54
N SER A 270 -23.26 -16.36 -11.58
CA SER A 270 -24.24 -15.94 -12.58
C SER A 270 -23.66 -15.68 -13.97
N PHE A 271 -22.47 -15.08 -14.04
CA PHE A 271 -21.87 -14.58 -15.29
C PHE A 271 -20.70 -15.40 -15.80
N VAL A 272 -19.95 -16.07 -14.91
CA VAL A 272 -18.80 -16.90 -15.31
C VAL A 272 -19.19 -18.37 -15.38
N LYS A 273 -19.83 -18.90 -14.32
CA LYS A 273 -20.35 -20.27 -14.32
C LYS A 273 -21.67 -20.42 -15.06
N GLU A 274 -22.42 -19.33 -15.19
CA GLU A 274 -23.73 -19.31 -15.84
C GLU A 274 -24.74 -20.25 -15.16
N GLU A 275 -24.58 -20.45 -13.85
CA GLU A 275 -25.38 -21.34 -13.01
C GLU A 275 -26.14 -20.54 -11.93
N PRO A 276 -27.41 -20.89 -11.65
CA PRO A 276 -28.11 -20.35 -10.49
C PRO A 276 -27.52 -20.88 -9.19
N PHE A 277 -27.56 -20.05 -8.16
CA PHE A 277 -27.09 -20.40 -6.81
C PHE A 277 -28.23 -20.33 -5.81
N ARG A 278 -28.08 -21.04 -4.70
CA ARG A 278 -29.06 -21.16 -3.62
C ARG A 278 -28.57 -20.50 -2.34
N GLU A 279 -29.49 -19.81 -1.66
CA GLU A 279 -29.30 -19.25 -0.32
C GLU A 279 -30.46 -19.66 0.60
N ASN A 280 -30.16 -19.96 1.86
CA ASN A 280 -31.20 -20.23 2.84
C ASN A 280 -31.88 -18.93 3.28
N ILE A 281 -33.19 -18.96 3.40
CA ILE A 281 -34.01 -17.80 3.76
C ILE A 281 -34.95 -18.11 4.92
N LYS A 282 -35.41 -17.05 5.58
CA LYS A 282 -36.51 -17.07 6.54
C LYS A 282 -37.49 -15.95 6.20
N TYR A 283 -38.23 -16.12 5.10
CA TYR A 283 -39.32 -15.21 4.80
C TYR A 283 -40.54 -15.56 5.64
N THR A 284 -41.10 -14.56 6.30
CA THR A 284 -42.37 -14.64 7.03
C THR A 284 -43.51 -14.04 6.21
N SER A 285 -43.20 -13.15 5.26
CA SER A 285 -44.16 -12.62 4.30
C SER A 285 -43.50 -12.10 3.01
N ILE A 286 -44.29 -11.99 1.94
CA ILE A 286 -43.93 -11.36 0.66
C ILE A 286 -45.09 -10.46 0.22
N THR A 287 -44.78 -9.24 -0.20
CA THR A 287 -45.77 -8.29 -0.76
C THR A 287 -45.78 -8.35 -2.28
N PHE A 288 -46.95 -8.30 -2.90
CA PHE A 288 -47.10 -8.32 -4.36
C PHE A 288 -48.33 -7.54 -4.82
N ASP A 289 -48.31 -7.13 -6.10
CA ASP A 289 -49.45 -6.54 -6.78
C ASP A 289 -50.35 -7.65 -7.35
N PRO A 290 -51.63 -7.72 -6.94
CA PRO A 290 -52.52 -8.79 -7.40
C PRO A 290 -52.86 -8.61 -8.89
N PRO A 291 -52.81 -9.68 -9.70
CA PRO A 291 -53.29 -9.64 -11.09
C PRO A 291 -54.81 -9.42 -11.15
N GLU A 292 -55.33 -8.92 -12.28
CA GLU A 292 -56.77 -8.60 -12.44
C GLU A 292 -57.73 -9.76 -12.11
N ASN A 293 -57.27 -11.02 -12.27
CA ASN A 293 -58.03 -12.24 -11.96
C ASN A 293 -57.47 -13.00 -10.74
N PHE A 294 -57.07 -12.27 -9.70
CA PHE A 294 -56.51 -12.85 -8.48
C PHE A 294 -57.54 -13.71 -7.71
N ASP A 295 -57.21 -14.99 -7.51
CA ASP A 295 -57.97 -15.94 -6.70
C ASP A 295 -57.13 -16.35 -5.48
N LYS A 296 -57.52 -15.84 -4.31
CA LYS A 296 -56.86 -16.07 -3.02
C LYS A 296 -56.85 -17.56 -2.64
N ASP A 297 -57.98 -18.23 -2.77
CA ASP A 297 -58.16 -19.61 -2.28
C ASP A 297 -57.40 -20.61 -3.16
N ARG A 298 -57.30 -20.33 -4.46
CA ARG A 298 -56.46 -21.09 -5.39
C ARG A 298 -54.97 -20.99 -5.07
N LEU A 299 -54.48 -19.81 -4.68
CA LEU A 299 -53.06 -19.61 -4.34
C LEU A 299 -52.68 -20.29 -3.02
N ILE A 300 -53.55 -20.20 -2.00
CA ILE A 300 -53.34 -20.85 -0.69
C ILE A 300 -53.35 -22.39 -0.81
N SER A 301 -54.11 -22.95 -1.77
CA SER A 301 -54.23 -24.39 -1.97
C SER A 301 -53.10 -25.03 -2.80
N GLN A 302 -52.22 -24.24 -3.44
CA GLN A 302 -51.09 -24.74 -4.21
C GLN A 302 -49.78 -24.74 -3.41
N ALA A 303 -48.97 -25.79 -3.55
CA ALA A 303 -47.62 -25.82 -3.00
C ALA A 303 -46.77 -24.72 -3.66
N ALA A 304 -46.44 -23.68 -2.91
CA ALA A 304 -45.92 -22.45 -3.49
C ALA A 304 -44.39 -22.52 -3.71
N GLY A 305 -44.01 -22.88 -4.93
CA GLY A 305 -42.76 -22.38 -5.52
C GLY A 305 -43.11 -21.10 -6.26
N PHE A 306 -42.51 -19.97 -5.89
CA PHE A 306 -42.72 -18.72 -6.61
C PHE A 306 -41.50 -18.44 -7.47
N THR A 307 -41.72 -18.15 -8.75
CA THR A 307 -40.66 -17.62 -9.61
C THR A 307 -41.04 -16.22 -10.07
N PHE A 308 -40.09 -15.30 -9.97
CA PHE A 308 -40.28 -13.93 -10.40
C PHE A 308 -38.99 -13.38 -10.99
N LEU A 309 -39.14 -12.33 -11.79
CA LEU A 309 -38.08 -11.58 -12.43
C LEU A 309 -38.17 -10.15 -11.90
N GLN A 310 -37.05 -9.62 -11.42
CA GLN A 310 -36.98 -8.22 -10.99
C GLN A 310 -35.69 -7.53 -11.49
N PRO A 311 -35.73 -6.23 -11.80
CA PRO A 311 -34.51 -5.44 -11.94
C PRO A 311 -33.83 -5.31 -10.57
N GLU A 312 -32.50 -5.30 -10.57
CA GLU A 312 -31.65 -5.18 -9.39
C GLU A 312 -30.55 -4.16 -9.68
N ASN A 313 -30.50 -3.07 -8.92
CA ASN A 313 -29.44 -2.07 -9.02
C ASN A 313 -28.54 -2.23 -7.80
N ILE A 314 -27.26 -2.55 -8.04
CA ILE A 314 -26.27 -2.76 -6.98
C ILE A 314 -25.12 -1.78 -7.17
N ASN A 315 -24.65 -1.19 -6.07
CA ASN A 315 -23.35 -0.53 -6.03
C ASN A 315 -22.37 -1.51 -5.38
N LEU A 316 -21.42 -2.02 -6.16
CA LEU A 316 -20.42 -2.97 -5.70
C LEU A 316 -19.03 -2.40 -5.96
N LEU A 317 -18.23 -2.23 -4.91
CA LEU A 317 -16.88 -1.66 -4.99
C LEU A 317 -16.89 -0.31 -5.73
N GLY A 318 -17.88 0.55 -5.48
CA GLY A 318 -18.01 1.85 -6.14
C GLY A 318 -18.46 1.81 -7.61
N VAL A 319 -18.82 0.64 -8.14
CA VAL A 319 -19.39 0.48 -9.49
C VAL A 319 -20.88 0.22 -9.40
N ASP A 320 -21.67 1.04 -10.08
CA ASP A 320 -23.11 0.82 -10.24
C ASP A 320 -23.37 -0.22 -11.34
N LEU A 321 -24.11 -1.27 -11.01
CA LEU A 321 -24.50 -2.33 -11.91
C LEU A 321 -26.03 -2.43 -11.96
N GLU A 322 -26.57 -2.30 -13.17
CA GLU A 322 -27.99 -2.53 -13.46
C GLU A 322 -28.15 -3.96 -14.00
N LEU A 323 -28.78 -4.82 -13.21
CA LEU A 323 -28.93 -6.25 -13.48
C LEU A 323 -30.39 -6.68 -13.45
N PHE A 324 -30.66 -7.89 -13.95
CA PHE A 324 -31.97 -8.55 -13.83
C PHE A 324 -31.81 -9.86 -13.10
N ALA A 325 -32.55 -10.05 -12.01
CA ALA A 325 -32.55 -11.28 -11.23
C ALA A 325 -33.76 -12.14 -11.60
N VAL A 326 -33.51 -13.40 -11.98
CA VAL A 326 -34.56 -14.42 -12.01
C VAL A 326 -34.44 -15.26 -10.75
N MET A 327 -35.49 -15.28 -9.94
CA MET A 327 -35.45 -15.88 -8.60
C MET A 327 -36.58 -16.88 -8.41
N GLY A 328 -36.26 -17.99 -7.75
CA GLY A 328 -37.21 -19.00 -7.30
C GLY A 328 -37.19 -19.11 -5.77
N VAL A 329 -38.35 -19.09 -5.13
CA VAL A 329 -38.51 -19.27 -3.69
C VAL A 329 -39.21 -20.60 -3.43
N TYR A 330 -38.60 -21.45 -2.60
CA TYR A 330 -39.02 -22.84 -2.42
C TYR A 330 -39.16 -23.23 -0.94
N ASN A 331 -39.85 -24.35 -0.71
CA ASN A 331 -40.13 -24.93 0.61
C ASN A 331 -40.98 -24.06 1.56
N LEU A 332 -41.70 -23.09 1.00
CA LEU A 332 -42.69 -22.29 1.71
C LEU A 332 -44.12 -22.76 1.41
N ARG A 333 -45.02 -22.45 2.34
CA ARG A 333 -46.46 -22.59 2.21
C ARG A 333 -47.10 -21.23 2.49
N ILE A 334 -48.06 -20.82 1.67
CA ILE A 334 -48.89 -19.65 1.97
C ILE A 334 -49.89 -20.06 3.06
N SER A 335 -49.87 -19.37 4.19
CA SER A 335 -50.84 -19.58 5.26
C SER A 335 -52.04 -18.64 5.15
N ASP A 336 -51.80 -17.40 4.71
CA ASP A 336 -52.86 -16.42 4.45
C ASP A 336 -52.40 -15.35 3.45
N ILE A 337 -53.34 -14.57 2.92
CA ILE A 337 -53.09 -13.39 2.10
C ILE A 337 -53.95 -12.24 2.64
N ILE A 338 -53.30 -11.18 3.11
CA ILE A 338 -53.94 -10.03 3.75
C ILE A 338 -53.60 -8.73 3.01
N PRO A 339 -54.42 -7.66 3.11
CA PRO A 339 -54.02 -6.35 2.61
C PRO A 339 -52.73 -5.87 3.30
N SER A 340 -51.77 -5.36 2.52
CA SER A 340 -50.52 -4.84 3.07
C SER A 340 -50.79 -3.59 3.91
N ILE A 341 -50.32 -3.60 5.16
CA ILE A 341 -50.39 -2.45 6.06
C ILE A 341 -49.36 -1.38 5.68
N LYS A 342 -48.27 -1.79 5.01
CA LYS A 342 -47.14 -0.94 4.65
C LYS A 342 -47.30 -0.28 3.28
N GLU A 343 -47.97 -0.95 2.35
CA GLU A 343 -48.08 -0.52 0.94
C GLU A 343 -49.53 -0.54 0.49
N GLN A 344 -50.13 0.64 0.40
CA GLN A 344 -51.53 0.81 0.05
C GLN A 344 -51.80 0.26 -1.37
N GLY A 345 -52.78 -0.65 -1.49
CA GLY A 345 -53.16 -1.29 -2.75
C GLY A 345 -52.49 -2.64 -3.03
N LYS A 346 -51.51 -3.05 -2.21
CA LYS A 346 -50.83 -4.35 -2.35
C LYS A 346 -51.37 -5.41 -1.39
N LEU A 347 -51.12 -6.67 -1.73
CA LEU A 347 -51.40 -7.81 -0.86
C LEU A 347 -50.11 -8.35 -0.25
N GLU A 348 -50.19 -8.85 0.98
CA GLU A 348 -49.13 -9.51 1.72
C GLU A 348 -49.46 -11.00 1.89
N CYS A 349 -48.65 -11.87 1.28
CA CYS A 349 -48.68 -13.31 1.49
C CYS A 349 -47.96 -13.64 2.80
N ILE A 350 -48.65 -14.24 3.75
CA ILE A 350 -48.05 -14.80 4.97
C ILE A 350 -47.51 -16.19 4.66
N LEU A 351 -46.26 -16.43 5.05
CA LEU A 351 -45.51 -17.62 4.66
C LEU A 351 -45.12 -18.43 5.88
N GLU A 352 -45.31 -19.74 5.78
CA GLU A 352 -44.90 -20.73 6.76
C GLU A 352 -43.95 -21.74 6.12
N ASN A 353 -43.03 -22.30 6.91
CA ASN A 353 -42.17 -23.37 6.44
C ASN A 353 -42.98 -24.64 6.24
N LYS A 354 -42.92 -25.22 5.04
CA LYS A 354 -43.72 -26.39 4.67
C LYS A 354 -43.27 -27.68 5.39
N SER A 355 -42.06 -27.73 5.95
CA SER A 355 -41.47 -28.94 6.53
C SER A 355 -40.35 -28.67 7.54
N SER A 356 -39.73 -29.73 8.04
CA SER A 356 -38.44 -29.68 8.77
C SER A 356 -37.25 -29.23 7.91
N GLN A 357 -37.40 -29.16 6.59
CA GLN A 357 -36.37 -28.67 5.68
C GLN A 357 -36.35 -27.13 5.65
N LYS A 358 -35.14 -26.57 5.59
CA LYS A 358 -34.94 -25.12 5.50
C LYS A 358 -35.47 -24.57 4.17
N SER A 359 -36.19 -23.45 4.27
CA SER A 359 -36.61 -22.66 3.12
C SER A 359 -35.42 -22.01 2.44
N PHE A 360 -35.50 -21.91 1.12
CA PHE A 360 -34.40 -21.38 0.32
C PHE A 360 -34.92 -20.56 -0.86
N ARG A 361 -34.09 -19.61 -1.27
CA ARG A 361 -34.22 -18.94 -2.57
C ARG A 361 -33.09 -19.43 -3.47
N SER A 362 -33.37 -19.56 -4.75
CA SER A 362 -32.34 -19.67 -5.76
C SER A 362 -32.47 -18.55 -6.76
N MET A 363 -31.34 -18.11 -7.32
CA MET A 363 -31.31 -16.96 -8.20
C MET A 363 -30.18 -17.04 -9.20
N ARG A 364 -30.34 -16.30 -10.30
CA ARG A 364 -29.28 -15.97 -11.25
C ARG A 364 -29.48 -14.55 -11.76
N TYR A 365 -28.38 -13.83 -11.92
CA TYR A 365 -28.36 -12.49 -12.50
C TYR A 365 -28.05 -12.50 -14.00
N PHE A 366 -28.61 -11.54 -14.70
CA PHE A 366 -28.47 -11.32 -16.15
C PHE A 366 -28.23 -9.84 -16.42
N LYS A 367 -27.58 -9.53 -17.55
CA LYS A 367 -27.33 -8.14 -17.95
C LYS A 367 -28.54 -7.50 -18.60
N THR A 368 -29.31 -8.30 -19.34
CA THR A 368 -30.44 -7.82 -20.12
C THR A 368 -31.73 -8.47 -19.68
N TYR A 369 -32.82 -7.73 -19.87
CA TYR A 369 -34.16 -8.21 -19.56
C TYR A 369 -34.52 -9.41 -20.46
N GLU A 370 -34.09 -9.39 -21.73
CA GLU A 370 -34.34 -10.46 -22.70
C GLU A 370 -33.70 -11.79 -22.29
N GLU A 371 -32.44 -11.77 -21.82
CA GLU A 371 -31.76 -12.97 -21.32
C GLU A 371 -32.47 -13.54 -20.09
N ALA A 372 -32.89 -12.67 -19.16
CA ALA A 372 -33.62 -13.06 -17.97
C ALA A 372 -34.98 -13.69 -18.33
N LEU A 373 -35.72 -13.10 -19.27
CA LEU A 373 -36.99 -13.64 -19.78
C LEU A 373 -36.81 -15.02 -20.43
N GLU A 374 -35.74 -15.20 -21.22
CA GLU A 374 -35.46 -16.48 -21.85
C GLU A 374 -35.19 -17.57 -20.80
N PHE A 375 -34.38 -17.26 -19.80
CA PHE A 375 -34.11 -18.20 -18.70
C PHE A 375 -35.38 -18.54 -17.90
N GLN A 376 -36.26 -17.56 -17.67
CA GLN A 376 -37.50 -17.76 -16.91
C GLN A 376 -38.45 -18.79 -17.57
N LYS A 377 -38.33 -19.04 -18.88
CA LYS A 377 -39.13 -20.06 -19.58
C LYS A 377 -38.84 -21.49 -19.10
N ASN A 378 -37.64 -21.75 -18.56
CA ASN A 378 -37.26 -23.03 -18.00
C ASN A 378 -36.65 -22.86 -16.59
N ILE A 379 -37.51 -22.97 -15.58
CA ILE A 379 -37.12 -22.77 -14.17
C ILE A 379 -36.48 -23.99 -13.51
N ARG A 380 -36.28 -25.09 -14.25
CA ARG A 380 -35.67 -26.32 -13.71
C ARG A 380 -34.29 -26.06 -13.07
N PRO A 381 -33.37 -25.27 -13.68
CA PRO A 381 -32.07 -24.98 -13.08
C PRO A 381 -32.17 -24.28 -11.72
N LEU A 382 -33.20 -23.45 -11.48
CA LEU A 382 -33.42 -22.81 -10.18
C LEU A 382 -33.74 -23.84 -9.09
N HIS A 383 -34.48 -24.90 -9.42
CA HIS A 383 -34.81 -25.96 -8.46
C HIS A 383 -33.59 -26.84 -8.13
N GLU A 384 -32.67 -27.01 -9.08
CA GLU A 384 -31.46 -27.83 -8.96
C GLU A 384 -30.25 -27.03 -8.44
N ALA A 385 -30.43 -25.75 -8.12
CA ALA A 385 -29.37 -24.84 -7.71
C ALA A 385 -28.62 -25.33 -6.45
N ARG A 386 -27.29 -25.27 -6.52
CA ARG A 386 -26.37 -25.61 -5.43
C ARG A 386 -26.15 -24.42 -4.51
N ASP A 387 -25.65 -24.68 -3.31
CA ASP A 387 -25.22 -23.62 -2.38
C ASP A 387 -24.14 -22.75 -3.02
N LEU A 388 -24.23 -21.43 -2.82
CA LEU A 388 -23.32 -20.45 -3.42
C LEU A 388 -21.84 -20.77 -3.13
N PHE A 389 -21.52 -21.12 -1.88
CA PHE A 389 -20.14 -21.43 -1.50
C PHE A 389 -19.64 -22.71 -2.17
N SER A 390 -20.51 -23.72 -2.33
CA SER A 390 -20.14 -24.96 -3.03
C SER A 390 -19.82 -24.74 -4.51
N ILE A 391 -20.52 -23.82 -5.19
CA ILE A 391 -20.20 -23.43 -6.58
C ILE A 391 -18.86 -22.71 -6.62
N PHE A 392 -18.61 -21.86 -5.64
CA PHE A 392 -17.39 -21.06 -5.58
C PHE A 392 -16.14 -21.89 -5.28
N GLU A 393 -16.24 -22.91 -4.43
CA GLU A 393 -15.13 -23.81 -4.06
C GLU A 393 -14.83 -24.87 -5.13
N GLU A 394 -15.68 -25.01 -6.15
CA GLU A 394 -15.47 -25.98 -7.21
C GLU A 394 -14.17 -25.71 -7.98
N ASN A 395 -13.27 -26.69 -7.99
CA ASN A 395 -11.90 -26.63 -8.55
C ASN A 395 -10.88 -25.79 -7.76
N LYS A 396 -11.05 -25.67 -6.43
CA LYS A 396 -9.92 -25.36 -5.53
C LYS A 396 -8.91 -26.50 -5.48
#